data_AF-A0A7Y4DZQ2-F1
#
_entry.id   AF-A0A7Y4DZQ2-F1
#
_cell.length_a   1.000
_cell.length_b   1.000
_cell.length_c   1.000
_cell.angle_alpha   90.00
_cell.angle_beta   90.00
_cell.angle_gamma   90.00
#
_symmetry.space_group_name_H-M   'P 1'
#
loop_
_entity.id
_entity.type
_entity.pdbx_description
1 polymer ?
#
loop_
_entity_poly.entity_id
_entity_poly.type
_entity_poly.pdbx_seq_one_letter_code
_entity_poly.pdbx_strand_id
1 'polypeptide(L)'
;MENEAAAIIAKSSPQQIATGELVVLKNTIKKFCKGPMRSELMKLANSELGAICSKITAERMPVYQAKITHLKELAKCNNQLRLRDELREIRSTGI
;
A
#
# COMPACT_ATOMS: atom_id res chain seq x y z
N MET A 1 -18.79 -19.94 -4.98
CA MET A 1 -17.93 -19.50 -3.86
C MET A 1 -17.40 -18.07 -4.05
N GLU A 2 -18.02 -17.22 -4.88
CA GLU A 2 -17.53 -15.84 -5.12
C GLU A 2 -18.19 -14.76 -4.23
N ASN A 3 -19.18 -15.13 -3.41
CA ASN A 3 -20.07 -14.16 -2.75
C ASN A 3 -19.61 -13.72 -1.34
N GLU A 4 -18.68 -14.44 -0.70
CA GLU A 4 -18.29 -14.15 0.68
C GLU A 4 -17.25 -13.03 0.80
N ALA A 5 -16.30 -12.95 -0.14
CA ALA A 5 -15.28 -11.90 -0.14
C ALA A 5 -15.88 -10.49 -0.33
N ALA A 6 -16.89 -10.36 -1.21
CA ALA A 6 -17.61 -9.11 -1.43
C ALA A 6 -18.44 -8.69 -0.20
N ALA A 7 -19.05 -9.66 0.50
CA ALA A 7 -19.85 -9.40 1.70
C ALA A 7 -19.00 -8.97 2.92
N ILE A 8 -17.75 -9.44 3.01
CA ILE A 8 -16.80 -9.02 4.06
C ILE A 8 -16.29 -7.60 3.82
N ILE A 9 -16.02 -7.22 2.57
CA ILE A 9 -15.62 -5.85 2.21
C ILE A 9 -16.74 -4.84 2.54
N ALA A 10 -18.00 -5.21 2.33
CA ALA A 10 -19.15 -4.35 2.64
C ALA A 10 -19.32 -4.02 4.14
N LYS A 11 -18.68 -4.78 5.03
CA LYS A 11 -18.68 -4.54 6.50
C LYS A 11 -17.34 -4.05 7.04
N SER A 12 -16.32 -3.97 6.20
CA SER A 12 -14.97 -3.60 6.64
C SER A 12 -14.83 -2.09 6.70
N SER A 13 -14.22 -1.57 7.78
CA SER A 13 -13.95 -0.15 7.89
C SER A 13 -12.87 0.29 6.89
N PRO A 14 -12.82 1.58 6.49
CA PRO A 14 -11.74 2.11 5.64
C PRO A 14 -10.34 1.73 6.12
N GLN A 15 -10.12 1.76 7.44
CA GLN A 15 -8.83 1.40 8.07
C GLN A 15 -8.50 -0.08 7.88
N GLN A 16 -9.48 -0.98 7.99
CA GLN A 16 -9.29 -2.40 7.76
C GLN A 16 -8.94 -2.69 6.30
N ILE A 17 -9.65 -2.06 5.36
CA ILE A 17 -9.38 -2.19 3.92
C ILE A 17 -7.97 -1.68 3.60
N ALA A 18 -7.62 -0.48 4.06
CA ALA A 18 -6.32 0.13 3.82
C ALA A 18 -5.17 -0.73 4.39
N THR A 19 -5.35 -1.30 5.58
CA THR A 19 -4.37 -2.20 6.21
C THR A 19 -4.18 -3.47 5.38
N GLY A 20 -5.28 -4.08 4.90
CA GLY A 20 -5.21 -5.25 4.02
C GLY A 20 -4.46 -4.94 2.73
N GLU A 21 -4.72 -3.79 2.12
CA GLU A 21 -4.02 -3.34 0.92
C GLU A 21 -2.53 -3.09 1.13
N LEU A 22 -2.14 -2.52 2.27
CA LEU A 22 -0.74 -2.35 2.67
C LEU A 22 -0.04 -3.72 2.82
N VAL A 23 -0.70 -4.70 3.41
CA VAL A 23 -0.16 -6.07 3.52
C VAL A 23 0.09 -6.66 2.13
N VAL A 24 -0.84 -6.48 1.19
CA VAL A 24 -0.68 -6.94 -0.20
C VAL A 24 0.49 -6.22 -0.89
N LEU A 25 0.63 -4.91 -0.72
CA LEU A 25 1.78 -4.16 -1.25
C LEU A 25 3.10 -4.70 -0.70
N LYS A 26 3.20 -4.89 0.63
CA LYS A 26 4.39 -5.46 1.29
C LYS A 26 4.74 -6.83 0.72
N ASN A 27 3.74 -7.70 0.51
CA ASN A 27 3.96 -9.01 -0.10
C ASN A 27 4.41 -8.90 -1.56
N THR A 28 3.90 -7.92 -2.30
CA THR A 28 4.34 -7.62 -3.68
C THR A 28 5.81 -7.19 -3.68
N ILE A 29 6.21 -6.27 -2.80
CA ILE A 29 7.62 -5.86 -2.63
C ILE A 29 8.50 -7.06 -2.30
N LYS A 30 8.08 -7.93 -1.36
CA LYS A 30 8.84 -9.15 -1.00
C LYS A 30 9.03 -10.09 -2.19
N LYS A 31 8.01 -10.21 -3.05
CA LYS A 31 8.01 -11.12 -4.20
C LYS A 31 8.93 -10.61 -5.31
N PHE A 32 8.77 -9.35 -5.70
CA PHE A 32 9.37 -8.80 -6.93
C PHE A 32 10.66 -8.00 -6.70
N CYS A 33 10.79 -7.29 -5.57
CA CYS A 33 12.01 -6.52 -5.29
C CYS A 33 13.08 -7.42 -4.66
N LYS A 34 14.32 -7.32 -5.16
CA LYS A 34 15.48 -8.11 -4.69
C LYS A 34 16.64 -7.20 -4.30
N GLY A 35 17.56 -7.73 -3.51
CA GLY A 35 18.78 -7.02 -3.10
C GLY A 35 18.57 -6.09 -1.90
N PRO A 36 19.58 -5.25 -1.61
CA PRO A 36 19.65 -4.48 -0.35
C PRO A 36 18.48 -3.51 -0.16
N MET A 37 17.94 -2.98 -1.24
CA MET A 37 16.88 -1.96 -1.24
C MET A 37 15.49 -2.53 -0.88
N ARG A 38 15.28 -3.86 -0.96
CA ARG A 38 14.04 -4.51 -0.50
C ARG A 38 13.73 -4.20 0.97
N SER A 39 14.75 -4.22 1.83
CA SER A 39 14.59 -3.97 3.26
C SER A 39 14.16 -2.53 3.53
N GLU A 40 14.79 -1.58 2.83
CA GLU A 40 14.43 -0.15 2.90
C GLU A 40 12.97 0.07 2.44
N LEU A 41 12.59 -0.47 1.28
CA LEU A 41 11.25 -0.35 0.74
C LEU A 41 10.18 -0.89 1.70
N MET A 42 10.46 -2.03 2.36
CA MET A 42 9.57 -2.60 3.38
C MET A 42 9.43 -1.70 4.60
N LYS A 43 10.51 -1.07 5.06
CA LYS A 43 10.50 -0.13 6.19
C LYS A 43 9.73 1.14 5.84
N LEU A 44 9.96 1.70 4.65
CA LEU A 44 9.24 2.88 4.15
C LEU A 44 7.74 2.59 3.99
N ALA A 45 7.36 1.48 3.35
CA ALA A 45 5.97 1.09 3.25
C ALA A 45 5.31 0.94 4.64
N ASN A 46 6.01 0.38 5.62
CA ASN A 46 5.44 0.21 6.96
C ASN A 46 5.29 1.53 7.74
N SER A 47 6.22 2.46 7.58
CA SER A 47 6.20 3.75 8.28
C SER A 47 5.22 4.72 7.62
N GLU A 48 5.40 4.98 6.33
CA GLU A 48 4.68 6.05 5.63
C GLU A 48 3.20 5.68 5.40
N LEU A 49 2.92 4.46 4.94
CA LEU A 49 1.53 4.03 4.72
C LEU A 49 0.87 3.52 6.01
N GLY A 50 1.64 2.96 6.95
CA GLY A 50 1.08 2.45 8.21
C GLY A 50 0.41 3.56 9.04
N ALA A 51 1.01 4.75 9.07
CA ALA A 51 0.41 5.92 9.72
C ALA A 51 -0.93 6.31 9.06
N ILE A 52 -1.00 6.28 7.72
CA ILE A 52 -2.20 6.62 6.95
C ILE A 52 -3.32 5.62 7.21
N CYS A 53 -3.03 4.30 7.20
CA CYS A 53 -4.04 3.27 7.44
C CYS A 53 -4.82 3.48 8.75
N SER A 54 -4.18 4.00 9.80
CA SER A 54 -4.81 4.24 11.10
C SER A 54 -5.78 5.43 11.13
N LYS A 55 -5.65 6.38 10.19
CA LYS A 55 -6.40 7.66 10.17
C LYS A 55 -7.26 7.84 8.93
N ILE A 56 -7.18 6.92 7.96
CA ILE A 56 -7.88 7.04 6.70
C ILE A 56 -9.40 7.04 6.89
N THR A 57 -10.08 7.87 6.11
CA THR A 57 -11.54 7.97 6.07
C THR A 57 -12.07 7.44 4.75
N ALA A 58 -13.38 7.19 4.66
CA ALA A 58 -14.00 6.66 3.45
C ALA A 58 -13.79 7.59 2.23
N GLU A 59 -13.77 8.91 2.44
CA GLU A 59 -13.58 9.93 1.40
C GLU A 59 -12.17 9.89 0.81
N ARG A 60 -11.17 9.50 1.61
CA ARG A 60 -9.77 9.42 1.18
C ARG A 60 -9.39 8.05 0.59
N MET A 61 -10.24 7.03 0.77
CA MET A 61 -9.98 5.67 0.27
C MET A 61 -9.68 5.62 -1.24
N PRO A 62 -10.42 6.29 -2.14
CA PRO A 62 -10.13 6.19 -3.57
C PRO A 62 -8.72 6.68 -3.93
N VAL A 63 -8.25 7.75 -3.29
CA VAL A 63 -6.91 8.30 -3.52
C VAL A 63 -5.83 7.35 -2.99
N TYR A 64 -6.03 6.80 -1.80
CA TYR A 64 -5.15 5.79 -1.23
C TYR A 64 -5.07 4.54 -2.10
N GLN A 65 -6.20 4.01 -2.57
CA GLN A 65 -6.26 2.82 -3.43
C GLN A 65 -5.56 3.04 -4.76
N ALA A 66 -5.73 4.21 -5.38
CA ALA A 66 -4.99 4.59 -6.59
C ALA A 66 -3.48 4.61 -6.33
N LYS A 67 -3.04 5.22 -5.22
CA LYS A 67 -1.62 5.26 -4.85
C LYS A 67 -1.07 3.86 -4.58
N ILE A 68 -1.76 3.02 -3.81
CA ILE A 68 -1.34 1.63 -3.56
C ILE A 68 -1.24 0.83 -4.85
N THR A 69 -2.18 1.00 -5.77
CA THR A 69 -2.18 0.31 -7.07
C THR A 69 -0.92 0.69 -7.86
N HIS A 70 -0.60 1.98 -7.94
CA HIS A 70 0.62 2.46 -8.59
C HIS A 70 1.89 1.90 -7.93
N LEU A 71 1.99 1.91 -6.60
CA LEU A 71 3.14 1.34 -5.88
C LEU A 71 3.30 -0.17 -6.14
N LYS A 72 2.20 -0.92 -6.24
CA LYS A 72 2.23 -2.35 -6.58
C LYS A 72 2.76 -2.57 -8.00
N GLU A 73 2.40 -1.72 -8.95
CA GLU A 73 2.92 -1.78 -10.33
C GLU A 73 4.42 -1.51 -10.37
N LEU A 74 4.89 -0.44 -9.70
CA LEU A 74 6.32 -0.14 -9.59
C LEU A 74 7.09 -1.33 -8.96
N ALA A 75 6.54 -1.95 -7.92
CA ALA A 75 7.13 -3.13 -7.30
C ALA A 75 7.18 -4.32 -8.27
N LYS A 76 6.09 -4.61 -9.00
CA LYS A 76 6.02 -5.68 -10.01
C LYS A 76 7.03 -5.48 -11.15
N CYS A 77 7.22 -4.24 -11.59
CA CYS A 77 8.22 -3.86 -12.59
C CYS A 77 9.65 -3.80 -12.03
N ASN A 78 9.86 -4.11 -10.75
CA ASN A 78 11.14 -4.00 -10.05
C ASN A 78 11.77 -2.60 -10.15
N ASN A 79 10.94 -1.54 -10.30
CA ASN A 79 11.38 -0.15 -10.34
C ASN A 79 11.58 0.38 -8.91
N GLN A 80 12.60 -0.14 -8.23
CA GLN A 80 12.84 0.07 -6.80
C GLN A 80 13.18 1.52 -6.44
N LEU A 81 13.90 2.23 -7.33
CA LEU A 81 14.25 3.64 -7.11
C LEU A 81 13.01 4.53 -7.13
N ARG A 82 12.17 4.42 -8.18
CA ARG A 82 10.93 5.20 -8.25
C ARG A 82 9.98 4.84 -7.12
N LEU A 83 9.88 3.55 -6.78
CA LEU A 83 9.05 3.09 -5.67
C LEU A 83 9.47 3.73 -4.34
N ARG A 84 10.78 3.81 -4.07
CA ARG A 84 11.32 4.45 -2.88
C ARG A 84 10.97 5.94 -2.83
N ASP A 85 11.14 6.64 -3.94
CA ASP A 85 10.91 8.07 -4.01
C ASP A 85 9.41 8.39 -3.80
N GLU A 86 8.51 7.62 -4.44
CA GLU A 86 7.06 7.72 -4.23
C GLU A 86 6.66 7.43 -2.78
N LEU A 87 7.23 6.41 -2.14
CA LEU A 87 6.95 6.11 -0.73
C LEU A 87 7.33 7.27 0.19
N ARG A 88 8.43 7.98 -0.09
CA ARG A 88 8.86 9.14 0.68
C ARG A 88 7.98 10.36 0.44
N GLU A 89 7.47 10.54 -0.78
CA GLU A 89 6.60 11.66 -1.16
C GLU A 89 5.20 11.58 -0.52
N ILE A 90 4.73 10.36 -0.20
CA ILE A 90 3.46 10.16 0.52
C ILE A 90 3.44 10.91 1.85
N ARG A 91 4.58 10.97 2.55
CA ARG A 91 4.73 11.75 3.79
C ARG A 91 4.50 13.25 3.56
N SER A 92 4.96 13.77 2.42
CA SER A 92 4.94 15.19 2.10
C SER A 92 3.57 15.66 1.62
N THR A 93 2.83 14.78 0.97
CA THR A 93 1.57 15.12 0.30
C THR A 93 0.34 14.90 1.20
N GLY A 94 0.50 14.23 2.34
CA GLY A 94 -0.55 14.13 3.36
C GLY A 94 -1.84 13.49 2.84
N ILE A 95 -1.70 12.58 1.88
CA ILE A 95 -2.78 11.74 1.37
C ILE A 95 -3.39 10.93 2.53
#